data_AF-A0A4J2E3G6-F1
#
_entry.id   AF-A0A4J2E3G6-F1
#
_cell.length_a   1.000
_cell.length_b   1.000
_cell.length_c   1.000
_cell.angle_alpha   90.00
_cell.angle_beta   90.00
_cell.angle_gamma   90.00
#
_symmetry.space_group_name_H-M   'P 1'
#
loop_
_entity.id
_entity.type
_entity.pdbx_description
1 polymer ?
#
loop_
_entity_poly.entity_id
_entity_poly.type
_entity_poly.pdbx_seq_one_letter_code
_entity_poly.pdbx_strand_id
1 'polypeptide(L)'
;MRKKKIDEAQEKLTKAKNEFQSVRAMVVPEPEQLAETKKKAEEAKAEEAVAKEKSDKAAKEVEVAKKRVEAEEAELDKKVAELQNKVADLEKEIADAEKTVADLEKEVAKLEKDVEDFKNSNGEQAEQYLAAAEKDLVAKKAELAEAKIKAATKKAELEPELEKAEAELENLLSTLDPEGKTQDELDKEAAEAELNKKVEALQNQVAELEEELSKLEDNLKDAETNNVEDYIKEGLEEAIATKKAELEKTQKELDAALNELGPDGDEEETPAPAPQPEKPAPAPAPKPEQPAPAPKPEKTDDQQAEEDYARRSEEEYNRLPQQQPPKAEKPAPAPKPEQPVPAPKTGWKQENGMWYFYNTDGSMATGWLQNNGSWYYLNSNGAMATGWLQYNGSWYYLNANGAMATGWAKVNGSWYYLNANGAMATGWLQYNDSWYYLNANGAMATGWLQYNGSWYYLNANGAMATGWAKVNGSWYYLNANGAMATGWAKVNGSWYYLNANGSMATGWVKDGDTWYYLEASGAMKASQWFKVSDKWYYVNGLGALAVNTTVDGYKVNANGEWV
;
A
#
# COMPACT_ATOMS: atom_id res chain seq x y z
N MET A 1 60.98 -31.75 -73.19
CA MET A 1 59.66 -31.14 -72.94
C MET A 1 58.86 -31.79 -71.81
N ARG A 2 58.79 -33.12 -71.66
CA ARG A 2 58.03 -33.76 -70.56
C ARG A 2 58.58 -33.51 -69.15
N LYS A 3 59.91 -33.51 -68.98
CA LYS A 3 60.55 -33.30 -67.66
C LYS A 3 60.23 -31.92 -67.06
N LYS A 4 60.40 -30.86 -67.86
CA LYS A 4 60.04 -29.48 -67.47
C LYS A 4 58.58 -29.32 -67.02
N LYS A 5 57.64 -30.01 -67.67
CA LYS A 5 56.21 -29.98 -67.26
C LYS A 5 55.93 -30.73 -65.96
N ILE A 6 56.73 -31.75 -65.62
CA ILE A 6 56.63 -32.48 -64.36
C ILE A 6 57.20 -31.62 -63.22
N ASP A 7 58.33 -30.97 -63.45
CA ASP A 7 58.96 -30.10 -62.47
C ASP A 7 58.05 -28.89 -62.15
N GLU A 8 57.45 -28.25 -63.16
CA GLU A 8 56.47 -27.16 -62.99
C GLU A 8 55.19 -27.62 -62.25
N ALA A 9 54.76 -28.88 -62.43
CA ALA A 9 53.61 -29.43 -61.72
C ALA A 9 53.92 -29.76 -60.26
N GLN A 10 55.13 -30.23 -59.95
CA GLN A 10 55.59 -30.49 -58.58
C GLN A 10 55.79 -29.19 -57.80
N GLU A 11 56.27 -28.13 -58.45
CA GLU A 11 56.40 -26.82 -57.84
C GLU A 11 55.04 -26.21 -57.49
N LYS A 12 54.05 -26.33 -58.39
CA LYS A 12 52.66 -25.92 -58.13
C LYS A 12 52.01 -26.74 -57.01
N LEU A 13 52.24 -28.05 -56.97
CA LEU A 13 51.73 -28.92 -55.90
C LEU A 13 52.33 -28.52 -54.54
N THR A 14 53.63 -28.23 -54.50
CA THR A 14 54.33 -27.83 -53.27
C THR A 14 53.80 -26.49 -52.77
N LYS A 15 53.60 -25.52 -53.68
CA LYS A 15 53.03 -24.23 -53.34
C LYS A 15 51.59 -24.34 -52.81
N ALA A 16 50.75 -25.11 -53.49
CA ALA A 16 49.38 -25.36 -53.04
C ALA A 16 49.31 -26.07 -51.68
N LYS A 17 50.26 -26.98 -51.41
CA LYS A 17 50.34 -27.70 -50.14
C LYS A 17 50.79 -26.80 -48.99
N ASN A 18 51.69 -25.86 -49.24
CA ASN A 18 52.13 -24.86 -48.27
C ASN A 18 51.02 -23.83 -48.00
N GLU A 19 50.29 -23.39 -49.03
CA GLU A 19 49.10 -22.53 -48.87
C GLU A 19 48.00 -23.25 -48.06
N PHE A 20 47.75 -24.54 -48.35
CA PHE A 20 46.80 -25.35 -47.58
C PHE A 20 47.21 -25.51 -46.11
N GLN A 21 48.50 -25.71 -45.83
CA GLN A 21 49.00 -25.80 -44.45
C GLN A 21 48.93 -24.46 -43.71
N SER A 22 49.18 -23.35 -44.41
CA SER A 22 49.03 -22.00 -43.84
C SER A 22 47.57 -21.67 -43.50
N VAL A 23 46.62 -22.08 -44.35
CA VAL A 23 45.19 -21.89 -44.10
C VAL A 23 44.71 -22.81 -42.97
N ARG A 24 45.17 -24.07 -42.92
CA ARG A 24 44.83 -25.01 -41.84
C ARG A 24 45.29 -24.51 -40.46
N ALA A 25 46.43 -23.84 -40.37
CA ALA A 25 46.94 -23.27 -39.12
C ALA A 25 46.16 -22.03 -38.63
N MET A 26 45.34 -21.39 -39.49
CA MET A 26 44.45 -20.30 -39.10
C MET A 26 43.06 -20.77 -38.63
N VAL A 27 42.68 -22.03 -38.89
CA VAL A 27 41.30 -22.52 -38.74
C VAL A 27 41.16 -23.63 -37.68
N VAL A 28 42.27 -24.24 -37.23
CA VAL A 28 42.25 -25.30 -36.19
C VAL A 28 42.98 -24.80 -34.93
N PRO A 29 42.33 -24.73 -33.75
CA PRO A 29 42.98 -24.34 -32.51
C PRO A 29 44.14 -25.29 -32.17
N GLU A 30 45.25 -24.75 -31.66
CA GLU A 30 46.40 -25.54 -31.22
C GLU A 30 45.99 -26.52 -30.10
N PRO A 31 46.59 -27.73 -30.00
CA PRO A 31 46.20 -28.75 -29.03
C PRO A 31 46.22 -28.29 -27.57
N GLU A 32 47.11 -27.33 -27.25
CA GLU A 32 47.22 -26.72 -25.92
C GLU A 32 46.02 -25.82 -25.59
N GLN A 33 45.51 -25.07 -26.58
CA GLN A 33 44.31 -24.25 -26.41
C GLN A 33 43.08 -25.13 -26.20
N LEU A 34 42.93 -26.20 -26.98
CA LEU A 34 41.84 -27.17 -26.81
C LEU A 34 41.89 -27.87 -25.45
N ALA A 35 43.08 -28.14 -24.92
CA ALA A 35 43.26 -28.70 -23.58
C ALA A 35 42.89 -27.69 -22.48
N GLU A 36 43.23 -26.41 -22.66
CA GLU A 36 42.85 -25.34 -21.73
C GLU A 36 41.33 -25.10 -21.73
N THR A 37 40.68 -25.11 -22.89
CA THR A 37 39.21 -24.98 -22.98
C THR A 37 38.50 -26.19 -22.37
N LYS A 38 39.02 -27.41 -22.57
CA LYS A 38 38.48 -28.61 -21.91
C LYS A 38 38.63 -28.57 -20.40
N LYS A 39 39.78 -28.09 -19.90
CA LYS A 39 40.01 -27.94 -18.46
C LYS A 39 39.06 -26.90 -17.85
N LYS A 40 38.88 -25.75 -18.50
CA LYS A 40 37.92 -24.72 -18.09
C LYS A 40 36.47 -25.23 -18.10
N ALA A 41 36.11 -26.07 -19.08
CA ALA A 41 34.79 -26.70 -19.14
C ALA A 41 34.57 -27.75 -18.03
N GLU A 42 35.60 -28.52 -17.64
CA GLU A 42 35.52 -29.43 -16.50
C GLU A 42 35.45 -28.68 -15.15
N GLU A 43 36.19 -27.59 -15.00
CA GLU A 43 36.13 -26.73 -13.81
C GLU A 43 34.75 -26.05 -13.69
N ALA A 44 34.18 -25.56 -14.79
CA ALA A 44 32.83 -25.00 -14.82
C ALA A 44 31.75 -26.03 -14.44
N LYS A 45 31.86 -27.28 -14.93
CA LYS A 45 30.96 -28.37 -14.54
C LYS A 45 31.08 -28.75 -13.05
N ALA A 46 32.28 -28.65 -12.48
CA ALA A 46 32.50 -28.90 -11.07
C ALA A 46 31.91 -27.79 -10.20
N GLU A 47 32.03 -26.53 -10.61
CA GLU A 47 31.40 -25.39 -9.93
C GLU A 47 29.86 -25.44 -10.02
N GLU A 48 29.31 -25.83 -11.17
CA GLU A 48 27.87 -26.04 -11.37
C GLU A 48 27.31 -27.12 -10.43
N ALA A 49 28.03 -28.25 -10.27
CA ALA A 49 27.64 -29.31 -9.34
C ALA A 49 27.64 -28.86 -7.88
N VAL A 50 28.63 -28.05 -7.47
CA VAL A 50 28.70 -27.48 -6.11
C VAL A 50 27.62 -26.42 -5.88
N ALA A 51 27.30 -25.61 -6.90
CA ALA A 51 26.20 -24.65 -6.83
C ALA A 51 24.84 -25.38 -6.70
N LYS A 52 24.63 -26.47 -7.44
CA LYS A 52 23.44 -27.32 -7.34
C LYS A 52 23.30 -27.95 -5.95
N GLU A 53 24.37 -28.50 -5.39
CA GLU A 53 24.34 -29.07 -4.04
C GLU A 53 24.03 -28.02 -2.95
N LYS A 54 24.56 -26.79 -3.09
CA LYS A 54 24.23 -25.67 -2.19
C LYS A 54 22.77 -25.24 -2.35
N SER A 55 22.25 -25.20 -3.57
CA SER A 55 20.85 -24.88 -3.84
C SER A 55 19.91 -25.94 -3.25
N ASP A 56 20.20 -27.23 -3.46
CA ASP A 56 19.43 -28.34 -2.91
C ASP A 56 19.44 -28.36 -1.38
N LYS A 57 20.56 -27.96 -0.75
CA LYS A 57 20.66 -27.83 0.71
C LYS A 57 19.85 -26.64 1.22
N ALA A 58 19.93 -25.49 0.56
CA ALA A 58 19.14 -24.31 0.90
C ALA A 58 17.63 -24.60 0.76
N ALA A 59 17.21 -25.30 -0.29
CA ALA A 59 15.83 -25.72 -0.50
C ALA A 59 15.31 -26.60 0.65
N LYS A 60 16.11 -27.56 1.13
CA LYS A 60 15.75 -28.40 2.28
C LYS A 60 15.69 -27.62 3.59
N GLU A 61 16.58 -26.66 3.80
CA GLU A 61 16.55 -25.79 4.98
C GLU A 61 15.30 -24.90 4.99
N VAL A 62 14.90 -24.39 3.83
CA VAL A 62 13.64 -23.64 3.66
C VAL A 62 12.42 -24.52 3.92
N GLU A 63 12.38 -25.77 3.42
CA GLU A 63 11.28 -26.70 3.66
C GLU A 63 11.12 -27.03 5.16
N VAL A 64 12.24 -27.22 5.87
CA VAL A 64 12.24 -27.46 7.32
C VAL A 64 11.79 -26.20 8.09
N ALA A 65 12.21 -25.01 7.65
CA ALA A 65 11.76 -23.75 8.24
C ALA A 65 10.25 -23.55 8.04
N LYS A 66 9.74 -23.82 6.84
CA LYS A 66 8.31 -23.73 6.51
C LYS A 66 7.46 -24.62 7.41
N LYS A 67 7.82 -25.91 7.55
CA LYS A 67 7.11 -26.85 8.43
C LYS A 67 7.12 -26.46 9.91
N ARG A 68 8.14 -25.72 10.36
CA ARG A 68 8.20 -25.21 11.74
C ARG A 68 7.26 -24.02 11.94
N VAL A 69 7.17 -23.13 10.96
CA VAL A 69 6.23 -22.00 10.97
C VAL A 69 4.79 -22.51 10.94
N GLU A 70 4.46 -23.42 10.02
CA GLU A 70 3.12 -24.04 9.93
C GLU A 70 2.70 -24.72 11.25
N ALA A 71 3.65 -25.35 11.96
CA ALA A 71 3.36 -25.98 13.26
C ALA A 71 3.18 -24.97 14.40
N GLU A 72 3.87 -23.84 14.37
CA GLU A 72 3.74 -22.75 15.34
C GLU A 72 2.41 -21.98 15.14
N GLU A 73 2.00 -21.75 13.89
CA GLU A 73 0.70 -21.15 13.52
C GLU A 73 -0.48 -22.02 13.99
N ALA A 74 -0.45 -23.33 13.71
CA ALA A 74 -1.51 -24.25 14.15
C ALA A 74 -1.66 -24.33 15.69
N GLU A 75 -0.56 -24.17 16.43
CA GLU A 75 -0.57 -24.09 17.90
C GLU A 75 -1.20 -22.78 18.42
N LEU A 76 -1.03 -21.69 17.67
CA LEU A 76 -1.60 -20.39 17.99
C LEU A 76 -3.11 -20.34 17.69
N ASP A 77 -3.55 -20.86 16.54
CA ASP A 77 -4.97 -20.95 16.18
C ASP A 77 -5.78 -21.72 17.21
N LYS A 78 -5.21 -22.82 17.71
CA LYS A 78 -5.82 -23.61 18.77
C LYS A 78 -6.01 -22.79 20.06
N LYS A 79 -5.03 -21.96 20.43
CA LYS A 79 -5.12 -21.09 21.62
C LYS A 79 -6.14 -19.98 21.45
N VAL A 80 -6.24 -19.39 20.26
CA VAL A 80 -7.27 -18.40 19.92
C VAL A 80 -8.66 -19.01 20.07
N ALA A 81 -8.90 -20.20 19.51
CA ALA A 81 -10.18 -20.89 19.61
C ALA A 81 -10.54 -21.25 21.07
N GLU A 82 -9.57 -21.71 21.86
CA GLU A 82 -9.77 -22.00 23.29
C GLU A 82 -10.16 -20.74 24.08
N LEU A 83 -9.49 -19.60 23.83
CA LEU A 83 -9.78 -18.34 24.50
C LEU A 83 -11.14 -17.74 24.08
N GLN A 84 -11.49 -17.79 22.80
CA GLN A 84 -12.80 -17.33 22.30
C GLN A 84 -13.96 -18.11 22.92
N ASN A 85 -13.83 -19.44 23.02
CA ASN A 85 -14.84 -20.27 23.68
C ASN A 85 -14.97 -19.91 25.17
N LYS A 86 -13.85 -19.67 25.85
CA LYS A 86 -13.83 -19.26 27.26
C LYS A 86 -14.53 -17.91 27.48
N VAL A 87 -14.25 -16.91 26.63
CA VAL A 87 -14.93 -15.60 26.68
C VAL A 87 -16.43 -15.77 26.49
N ALA A 88 -16.86 -16.51 25.46
CA ALA A 88 -18.27 -16.75 25.19
C ALA A 88 -19.01 -17.47 26.33
N ASP A 89 -18.38 -18.44 26.98
CA ASP A 89 -18.95 -19.15 28.13
C ASP A 89 -19.10 -18.23 29.35
N LEU A 90 -18.10 -17.39 29.64
CA LEU A 90 -18.13 -16.42 30.73
C LEU A 90 -19.20 -15.34 30.52
N GLU A 91 -19.28 -14.75 29.33
CA GLU A 91 -20.32 -13.78 28.96
C GLU A 91 -21.73 -14.36 29.11
N LYS A 92 -21.91 -15.61 28.65
CA LYS A 92 -23.18 -16.32 28.75
C LYS A 92 -23.59 -16.57 30.21
N GLU A 93 -22.65 -16.97 31.06
CA GLU A 93 -22.94 -17.20 32.47
C GLU A 93 -23.33 -15.92 33.24
N ILE A 94 -22.76 -14.77 32.87
CA ILE A 94 -23.14 -13.46 33.40
C ILE A 94 -24.53 -13.07 32.87
N ALA A 95 -24.77 -13.22 31.57
CA ALA A 95 -26.04 -12.88 30.94
C ALA A 95 -27.23 -13.70 31.48
N ASP A 96 -27.04 -15.00 31.74
CA ASP A 96 -28.08 -15.86 32.32
C ASP A 96 -28.46 -15.43 33.76
N ALA A 97 -27.48 -14.96 34.54
CA ALA A 97 -27.70 -14.45 35.89
C ALA A 97 -28.45 -13.11 35.86
N GLU A 98 -28.08 -12.19 34.96
CA GLU A 98 -28.76 -10.90 34.77
C GLU A 98 -30.19 -11.08 34.21
N LYS A 99 -30.40 -12.05 33.31
CA LYS A 99 -31.72 -12.40 32.77
C LYS A 99 -32.68 -12.86 33.87
N THR A 100 -32.20 -13.68 34.80
CA THR A 100 -33.01 -14.14 35.94
C THR A 100 -33.50 -12.96 36.79
N VAL A 101 -32.64 -11.96 37.01
CA VAL A 101 -33.02 -10.72 37.71
C VAL A 101 -34.06 -9.94 36.91
N ALA A 102 -33.85 -9.74 35.61
CA ALA A 102 -34.76 -9.00 34.76
C ALA A 102 -36.17 -9.61 34.68
N ASP A 103 -36.27 -10.95 34.69
CA ASP A 103 -37.56 -11.63 34.69
C ASP A 103 -38.29 -11.50 36.04
N LEU A 104 -37.56 -11.58 37.17
CA LEU A 104 -38.12 -11.32 38.49
C LEU A 104 -38.55 -9.85 38.67
N GLU A 105 -37.83 -8.89 38.09
CA GLU A 105 -38.23 -7.46 38.10
C GLU A 105 -39.57 -7.24 37.38
N LYS A 106 -39.81 -7.94 36.26
CA LYS A 106 -41.10 -7.89 35.57
C LYS A 106 -42.22 -8.49 36.40
N GLU A 107 -41.97 -9.62 37.08
CA GLU A 107 -42.96 -10.24 37.97
C GLU A 107 -43.31 -9.32 39.15
N VAL A 108 -42.31 -8.70 39.78
CA VAL A 108 -42.52 -7.72 40.86
C VAL A 108 -43.30 -6.51 40.37
N ALA A 109 -42.95 -5.93 39.22
CA ALA A 109 -43.67 -4.78 38.67
C ALA A 109 -45.14 -5.10 38.37
N LYS A 110 -45.43 -6.33 37.92
CA LYS A 110 -46.81 -6.79 37.71
C LYS A 110 -47.57 -6.89 39.03
N LEU A 111 -46.97 -7.49 40.06
CA LEU A 111 -47.59 -7.61 41.39
C LEU A 111 -47.77 -6.24 42.08
N GLU A 112 -46.86 -5.30 41.89
CA GLU A 112 -47.02 -3.91 42.37
C GLU A 112 -48.25 -3.25 41.77
N LYS A 113 -48.47 -3.47 40.47
CA LYS A 113 -49.67 -2.99 39.78
C LYS A 113 -50.93 -3.66 40.30
N ASP A 114 -50.92 -4.99 40.46
CA ASP A 114 -52.07 -5.73 40.99
C ASP A 114 -52.45 -5.24 42.41
N VAL A 115 -51.46 -4.99 43.28
CA VAL A 115 -51.68 -4.41 44.62
C VAL A 115 -52.31 -3.01 44.54
N GLU A 116 -51.84 -2.16 43.63
CA GLU A 116 -52.39 -0.82 43.42
C GLU A 116 -53.85 -0.88 42.92
N ASP A 117 -54.14 -1.79 41.99
CA ASP A 117 -55.49 -1.99 41.45
C ASP A 117 -56.45 -2.52 42.54
N PHE A 118 -56.00 -3.41 43.43
CA PHE A 118 -56.81 -3.89 44.56
C PHE A 118 -57.07 -2.81 45.63
N LYS A 119 -56.10 -1.93 45.90
CA LYS A 119 -56.29 -0.78 46.82
C LYS A 119 -57.40 0.17 46.36
N ASN A 120 -57.60 0.27 45.05
CA ASN A 120 -58.59 1.14 44.44
C ASN A 120 -59.95 0.45 44.21
N SER A 121 -60.14 -0.79 44.68
CA SER A 121 -61.36 -1.59 44.47
C SER A 121 -62.28 -1.59 45.70
N ASN A 122 -63.58 -1.40 45.48
CA ASN A 122 -64.61 -1.36 46.54
C ASN A 122 -65.38 -2.70 46.69
N GLY A 123 -64.76 -3.83 46.31
CA GLY A 123 -65.39 -5.15 46.36
C GLY A 123 -65.46 -5.76 47.77
N GLU A 124 -66.49 -6.56 48.05
CA GLU A 124 -66.74 -7.19 49.36
C GLU A 124 -65.63 -8.15 49.84
N GLN A 125 -64.74 -8.58 48.92
CA GLN A 125 -63.57 -9.43 49.18
C GLN A 125 -62.23 -8.71 48.90
N ALA A 126 -62.25 -7.41 48.56
CA ALA A 126 -61.07 -6.66 48.11
C ALA A 126 -59.97 -6.60 49.18
N GLU A 127 -60.32 -6.48 50.46
CA GLU A 127 -59.34 -6.51 51.56
C GLU A 127 -58.62 -7.86 51.69
N GLN A 128 -59.31 -8.98 51.44
CA GLN A 128 -58.69 -10.31 51.48
C GLN A 128 -57.75 -10.54 50.30
N TYR A 129 -58.14 -10.12 49.09
CA TYR A 129 -57.29 -10.20 47.90
C TYR A 129 -56.10 -9.25 47.98
N LEU A 130 -56.28 -8.05 48.53
CA LEU A 130 -55.20 -7.10 48.79
C LEU A 130 -54.16 -7.69 49.76
N ALA A 131 -54.60 -8.24 50.89
CA ALA A 131 -53.70 -8.86 51.87
C ALA A 131 -52.92 -10.05 51.29
N ALA A 132 -53.54 -10.84 50.38
CA ALA A 132 -52.87 -11.91 49.67
C ALA A 132 -51.84 -11.39 48.65
N ALA A 133 -52.21 -10.39 47.83
CA ALA A 133 -51.33 -9.78 46.85
C ALA A 133 -50.13 -9.07 47.48
N GLU A 134 -50.33 -8.37 48.61
CA GLU A 134 -49.24 -7.73 49.36
C GLU A 134 -48.27 -8.76 49.95
N LYS A 135 -48.77 -9.90 50.43
CA LYS A 135 -47.93 -11.00 50.92
C LYS A 135 -47.09 -11.61 49.79
N ASP A 136 -47.71 -11.87 48.64
CA ASP A 136 -47.01 -12.42 47.46
C ASP A 136 -45.97 -11.43 46.92
N LEU A 137 -46.29 -10.14 46.90
CA LEU A 137 -45.36 -9.07 46.52
C LEU A 137 -44.14 -9.01 47.45
N VAL A 138 -44.35 -9.11 48.77
CA VAL A 138 -43.25 -9.15 49.75
C VAL A 138 -42.35 -10.38 49.54
N ALA A 139 -42.95 -11.55 49.30
CA ALA A 139 -42.20 -12.77 49.02
C ALA A 139 -41.37 -12.65 47.72
N LYS A 140 -41.96 -12.12 46.65
CA LYS A 140 -41.28 -11.91 45.36
C LYS A 140 -40.20 -10.83 45.40
N LYS A 141 -40.38 -9.77 46.19
CA LYS A 141 -39.33 -8.77 46.44
C LYS A 141 -38.14 -9.35 47.20
N ALA A 142 -38.37 -10.28 48.12
CA ALA A 142 -37.29 -10.98 48.82
C ALA A 142 -36.52 -11.91 47.86
N GLU A 143 -37.24 -12.67 47.01
CA GLU A 143 -36.64 -13.52 45.97
C GLU A 143 -35.80 -12.69 44.97
N LEU A 144 -36.31 -11.53 44.53
CA LEU A 144 -35.57 -10.60 43.68
C LEU A 144 -34.31 -10.06 44.35
N ALA A 145 -34.37 -9.72 45.64
CA ALA A 145 -33.21 -9.23 46.38
C ALA A 145 -32.11 -10.29 46.47
N GLU A 146 -32.48 -11.55 46.73
CA GLU A 146 -31.55 -12.68 46.75
C GLU A 146 -30.95 -12.95 45.36
N ALA A 147 -31.77 -12.91 44.30
CA ALA A 147 -31.32 -13.05 42.92
C ALA A 147 -30.33 -11.93 42.51
N LYS A 148 -30.59 -10.68 42.92
CA LYS A 148 -29.68 -9.55 42.67
C LYS A 148 -28.32 -9.73 43.36
N ILE A 149 -28.32 -10.20 44.61
CA ILE A 149 -27.08 -10.49 45.35
C ILE A 149 -26.31 -11.61 44.66
N LYS A 150 -27.00 -12.69 44.25
CA LYS A 150 -26.37 -13.83 43.56
C LYS A 150 -25.80 -13.44 42.20
N ALA A 151 -26.53 -12.64 41.41
CA ALA A 151 -26.06 -12.15 40.11
C ALA A 151 -24.86 -11.20 40.28
N ALA A 152 -24.93 -10.26 41.24
CA ALA A 152 -23.82 -9.35 41.51
C ALA A 152 -22.56 -10.07 42.02
N THR A 153 -22.73 -11.10 42.86
CA THR A 153 -21.61 -11.93 43.33
C THR A 153 -20.98 -12.71 42.19
N LYS A 154 -21.81 -13.38 41.37
CA LYS A 154 -21.34 -14.16 40.22
C LYS A 154 -20.65 -13.26 39.18
N LYS A 155 -21.17 -12.08 38.92
CA LYS A 155 -20.54 -11.08 38.06
C LYS A 155 -19.18 -10.64 38.61
N ALA A 156 -19.10 -10.28 39.89
CA ALA A 156 -17.83 -9.90 40.52
C ALA A 156 -16.77 -11.02 40.52
N GLU A 157 -17.18 -12.30 40.49
CA GLU A 157 -16.28 -13.45 40.37
C GLU A 157 -15.80 -13.69 38.93
N LEU A 158 -16.68 -13.55 37.93
CA LEU A 158 -16.40 -13.89 36.53
C LEU A 158 -15.83 -12.74 35.70
N GLU A 159 -16.18 -11.49 36.02
CA GLU A 159 -15.72 -10.28 35.33
C GLU A 159 -14.19 -10.12 35.30
N PRO A 160 -13.42 -10.38 36.39
CA PRO A 160 -11.95 -10.35 36.30
C PRO A 160 -11.37 -11.52 35.49
N GLU A 161 -12.03 -12.69 35.44
CA GLU A 161 -11.60 -13.79 34.58
C GLU A 161 -11.89 -13.52 33.10
N LEU A 162 -12.99 -12.82 32.81
CA LEU A 162 -13.36 -12.36 31.48
C LEU A 162 -12.37 -11.32 30.98
N GLU A 163 -12.10 -10.26 31.75
CA GLU A 163 -11.14 -9.21 31.40
C GLU A 163 -9.73 -9.79 31.15
N LYS A 164 -9.33 -10.78 31.96
CA LYS A 164 -8.07 -11.50 31.75
C LYS A 164 -8.07 -12.32 30.45
N ALA A 165 -9.14 -13.04 30.15
CA ALA A 165 -9.25 -13.84 28.93
C ALA A 165 -9.30 -12.97 27.67
N GLU A 166 -9.99 -11.82 27.73
CA GLU A 166 -10.04 -10.83 26.66
C GLU A 166 -8.68 -10.18 26.41
N ALA A 167 -7.96 -9.80 27.47
CA ALA A 167 -6.61 -9.25 27.35
C ALA A 167 -5.60 -10.28 26.81
N GLU A 168 -5.71 -11.54 27.21
CA GLU A 168 -4.89 -12.63 26.66
C GLU A 168 -5.20 -12.87 25.18
N LEU A 169 -6.48 -12.80 24.79
CA LEU A 169 -6.92 -12.92 23.40
C LEU A 169 -6.47 -11.74 22.55
N GLU A 170 -6.64 -10.50 23.03
CA GLU A 170 -6.21 -9.28 22.34
C GLU A 170 -4.69 -9.27 22.12
N ASN A 171 -3.92 -9.69 23.13
CA ASN A 171 -2.48 -9.78 23.01
C ASN A 171 -2.07 -10.89 22.01
N LEU A 172 -2.72 -12.06 22.03
CA LEU A 172 -2.45 -13.12 21.05
C LEU A 172 -2.79 -12.68 19.62
N LEU A 173 -3.95 -12.02 19.44
CA LEU A 173 -4.37 -11.48 18.15
C LEU A 173 -3.39 -10.38 17.68
N SER A 174 -2.91 -9.51 18.57
CA SER A 174 -1.91 -8.50 18.21
C SER A 174 -0.55 -9.09 17.77
N THR A 175 -0.24 -10.34 18.18
CA THR A 175 0.97 -11.06 17.76
C THR A 175 0.79 -11.87 16.48
N LEU A 176 -0.43 -12.32 16.21
CA LEU A 176 -0.81 -13.01 14.97
C LEU A 176 -1.09 -12.03 13.83
N ASP A 177 -1.44 -10.79 14.16
CA ASP A 177 -2.10 -9.90 13.24
C ASP A 177 -1.71 -8.43 13.42
N PRO A 178 -0.70 -7.93 12.68
CA PRO A 178 -0.54 -6.49 12.49
C PRO A 178 -1.62 -5.89 11.55
N GLU A 179 -2.46 -6.70 10.86
CA GLU A 179 -3.34 -6.27 9.77
C GLU A 179 -4.67 -7.06 9.62
N GLY A 180 -5.52 -7.16 10.64
CA GLY A 180 -6.96 -7.52 10.55
C GLY A 180 -7.46 -8.53 9.48
N LYS A 181 -6.81 -9.67 9.22
CA LYS A 181 -7.26 -10.66 8.19
C LYS A 181 -7.82 -11.96 8.80
N THR A 182 -8.82 -12.54 8.14
CA THR A 182 -9.47 -13.82 8.52
C THR A 182 -8.64 -15.05 8.13
N GLN A 183 -8.85 -16.22 8.75
CA GLN A 183 -8.11 -17.47 8.40
C GLN A 183 -8.28 -17.86 6.92
N ASP A 184 -9.45 -17.63 6.35
CA ASP A 184 -9.70 -17.86 4.91
C ASP A 184 -8.89 -16.90 4.02
N GLU A 185 -8.54 -15.71 4.51
CA GLU A 185 -7.67 -14.75 3.82
C GLU A 185 -6.19 -15.10 3.99
N LEU A 186 -5.79 -15.65 5.15
CA LEU A 186 -4.43 -16.17 5.39
C LEU A 186 -4.14 -17.42 4.56
N ASP A 187 -5.07 -18.37 4.49
CA ASP A 187 -4.93 -19.57 3.66
C ASP A 187 -4.86 -19.20 2.17
N LYS A 188 -5.58 -18.14 1.77
CA LYS A 188 -5.53 -17.60 0.41
C LYS A 188 -4.20 -16.90 0.13
N GLU A 189 -3.69 -16.11 1.06
CA GLU A 189 -2.40 -15.41 0.95
C GLU A 189 -1.21 -16.40 0.98
N ALA A 190 -1.30 -17.47 1.77
CA ALA A 190 -0.32 -18.56 1.77
C ALA A 190 -0.35 -19.35 0.45
N ALA A 191 -1.53 -19.57 -0.14
CA ALA A 191 -1.67 -20.18 -1.45
C ALA A 191 -1.15 -19.25 -2.58
N GLU A 192 -1.42 -17.96 -2.51
CA GLU A 192 -0.88 -16.94 -3.42
C GLU A 192 0.66 -16.84 -3.28
N ALA A 193 1.22 -16.91 -2.07
CA ALA A 193 2.66 -16.91 -1.84
C ALA A 193 3.38 -18.16 -2.39
N GLU A 194 2.78 -19.35 -2.26
CA GLU A 194 3.30 -20.57 -2.91
C GLU A 194 3.23 -20.49 -4.43
N LEU A 195 2.17 -19.89 -4.96
CA LEU A 195 1.97 -19.71 -6.39
C LEU A 195 2.92 -18.65 -6.97
N ASN A 196 3.23 -17.58 -6.22
CA ASN A 196 4.25 -16.59 -6.55
C ASN A 196 5.65 -17.21 -6.62
N LYS A 197 6.04 -18.05 -5.65
CA LYS A 197 7.31 -18.81 -5.71
C LYS A 197 7.40 -19.71 -6.95
N LYS A 198 6.28 -20.32 -7.33
CA LYS A 198 6.20 -21.16 -8.55
C LYS A 198 6.36 -20.32 -9.82
N VAL A 199 5.78 -19.12 -9.85
CA VAL A 199 5.93 -18.16 -10.97
C VAL A 199 7.38 -17.70 -11.08
N GLU A 200 8.02 -17.31 -9.99
CA GLU A 200 9.43 -16.88 -9.97
C GLU A 200 10.36 -18.01 -10.44
N ALA A 201 10.13 -19.26 -9.99
CA ALA A 201 10.88 -20.41 -10.45
C ALA A 201 10.72 -20.67 -11.96
N LEU A 202 9.49 -20.56 -12.48
CA LEU A 202 9.20 -20.73 -13.91
C LEU A 202 9.78 -19.59 -14.77
N GLN A 203 9.77 -18.35 -14.27
CA GLN A 203 10.42 -17.21 -14.94
C GLN A 203 11.93 -17.41 -15.05
N ASN A 204 12.58 -17.87 -13.99
CA ASN A 204 14.01 -18.19 -14.00
C ASN A 204 14.33 -19.32 -14.99
N GLN A 205 13.49 -20.35 -15.08
CA GLN A 205 13.66 -21.43 -16.06
C GLN A 205 13.47 -20.94 -17.50
N VAL A 206 12.54 -20.02 -17.75
CA VAL A 206 12.36 -19.37 -19.06
C VAL A 206 13.62 -18.59 -19.44
N ALA A 207 14.16 -17.77 -18.53
CA ALA A 207 15.37 -16.99 -18.78
C ALA A 207 16.60 -17.88 -19.07
N GLU A 208 16.78 -18.98 -18.32
CA GLU A 208 17.86 -19.94 -18.54
C GLU A 208 17.74 -20.63 -19.92
N LEU A 209 16.53 -21.05 -20.30
CA LEU A 209 16.27 -21.67 -21.61
C LEU A 209 16.46 -20.68 -22.77
N GLU A 210 16.10 -19.41 -22.60
CA GLU A 210 16.35 -18.35 -23.58
C GLU A 210 17.86 -18.09 -23.75
N GLU A 211 18.63 -18.09 -22.67
CA GLU A 211 20.08 -17.94 -22.72
C GLU A 211 20.76 -19.15 -23.40
N GLU A 212 20.33 -20.38 -23.09
CA GLU A 212 20.80 -21.59 -23.76
C GLU A 212 20.47 -21.59 -25.26
N LEU A 213 19.27 -21.16 -25.64
CA LEU A 213 18.87 -21.01 -27.04
C LEU A 213 19.71 -19.97 -27.76
N SER A 214 19.96 -18.81 -27.14
CA SER A 214 20.84 -17.78 -27.73
C SER A 214 22.24 -18.33 -27.99
N LYS A 215 22.83 -19.07 -27.03
CA LYS A 215 24.15 -19.69 -27.21
C LYS A 215 24.15 -20.73 -28.33
N LEU A 216 23.10 -21.55 -28.45
CA LEU A 216 22.98 -22.54 -29.52
C LEU A 216 22.78 -21.88 -30.90
N GLU A 217 22.00 -20.81 -30.98
CA GLU A 217 21.78 -20.04 -32.21
C GLU A 217 23.07 -19.32 -32.65
N ASP A 218 23.85 -18.77 -31.73
CA ASP A 218 25.17 -18.20 -32.02
C ASP A 218 26.15 -19.27 -32.51
N ASN A 219 26.17 -20.45 -31.85
CA ASN A 219 27.00 -21.58 -32.29
C ASN A 219 26.60 -22.08 -33.70
N LEU A 220 25.31 -22.10 -34.02
CA LEU A 220 24.83 -22.46 -35.36
C LEU A 220 25.28 -21.43 -36.40
N LYS A 221 25.18 -20.13 -36.08
CA LYS A 221 25.62 -19.04 -36.95
C LYS A 221 27.12 -19.04 -37.19
N ASP A 222 27.90 -19.36 -36.17
CA ASP A 222 29.35 -19.55 -36.28
C ASP A 222 29.67 -20.79 -37.12
N ALA A 223 28.91 -21.88 -36.98
CA ALA A 223 29.07 -23.09 -37.79
C ALA A 223 28.73 -22.86 -39.27
N GLU A 224 27.70 -22.05 -39.56
CA GLU A 224 27.34 -21.60 -40.91
C GLU A 224 28.42 -20.71 -41.53
N THR A 225 28.92 -19.74 -40.76
CA THR A 225 29.94 -18.77 -41.23
C THR A 225 31.29 -19.43 -41.49
N ASN A 226 31.66 -20.42 -40.68
CA ASN A 226 32.93 -21.14 -40.79
C ASN A 226 32.85 -22.39 -41.67
N ASN A 227 31.72 -22.62 -42.34
CA ASN A 227 31.52 -23.72 -43.28
C ASN A 227 31.79 -25.11 -42.65
N VAL A 228 31.39 -25.27 -41.38
CA VAL A 228 31.53 -26.50 -40.59
C VAL A 228 30.70 -27.63 -41.20
N GLU A 229 31.11 -28.89 -41.03
CA GLU A 229 30.45 -30.08 -41.60
C GLU A 229 28.95 -30.15 -41.27
N ASP A 230 28.14 -30.54 -42.26
CA ASP A 230 26.68 -30.51 -42.19
C ASP A 230 26.09 -31.31 -41.00
N TYR A 231 26.72 -32.41 -40.59
CA TYR A 231 26.25 -33.19 -39.43
C TYR A 231 26.32 -32.44 -38.08
N ILE A 232 27.21 -31.43 -37.96
CA ILE A 232 27.32 -30.59 -36.76
C ILE A 232 26.20 -29.54 -36.75
N LYS A 233 25.86 -29.01 -37.93
CA LYS A 233 24.73 -28.07 -38.10
C LYS A 233 23.41 -28.75 -37.81
N GLU A 234 23.19 -29.96 -38.36
CA GLU A 234 21.99 -30.77 -38.09
C GLU A 234 21.83 -31.07 -36.58
N GLY A 235 22.93 -31.37 -35.87
CA GLY A 235 22.90 -31.58 -34.42
C GLY A 235 22.59 -30.33 -33.60
N LEU A 236 23.06 -29.15 -34.05
CA LEU A 236 22.73 -27.86 -33.42
C LEU A 236 21.27 -27.46 -33.68
N GLU A 237 20.77 -27.68 -34.90
CA GLU A 237 19.36 -27.46 -35.25
C GLU A 237 18.42 -28.35 -34.43
N GLU A 238 18.77 -29.62 -34.20
CA GLU A 238 18.00 -30.55 -33.36
C GLU A 238 18.03 -30.14 -31.88
N ALA A 239 19.18 -29.66 -31.38
CA ALA A 239 19.29 -29.13 -30.02
C ALA A 239 18.45 -27.85 -29.82
N ILE A 240 18.48 -26.93 -30.80
CA ILE A 240 17.64 -25.72 -30.80
C ILE A 240 16.15 -26.09 -30.84
N ALA A 241 15.75 -27.03 -31.69
CA ALA A 241 14.36 -27.49 -31.77
C ALA A 241 13.88 -28.10 -30.45
N THR A 242 14.72 -28.90 -29.80
CA THR A 242 14.43 -29.51 -28.50
C THR A 242 14.26 -28.44 -27.42
N LYS A 243 15.18 -27.47 -27.35
CA LYS A 243 15.13 -26.39 -26.36
C LYS A 243 13.99 -25.40 -26.60
N LYS A 244 13.60 -25.15 -27.86
CA LYS A 244 12.40 -24.36 -28.19
C LYS A 244 11.11 -25.04 -27.72
N ALA A 245 11.02 -26.37 -27.86
CA ALA A 245 9.87 -27.12 -27.36
C ALA A 245 9.79 -27.13 -25.83
N GLU A 246 10.94 -27.19 -25.16
CA GLU A 246 11.05 -27.09 -23.70
C GLU A 246 10.62 -25.69 -23.21
N LEU A 247 11.10 -24.62 -23.87
CA LEU A 247 10.69 -23.24 -23.61
C LEU A 247 9.18 -23.02 -23.79
N GLU A 248 8.59 -23.52 -24.89
CA GLU A 248 7.15 -23.37 -25.14
C GLU A 248 6.31 -24.07 -24.06
N LYS A 249 6.78 -25.22 -23.56
CA LYS A 249 6.12 -25.95 -22.48
C LYS A 249 6.21 -25.19 -21.16
N THR A 250 7.40 -24.72 -20.79
CA THR A 250 7.63 -23.94 -19.55
C THR A 250 6.85 -22.62 -19.59
N GLN A 251 6.77 -21.96 -20.74
CA GLN A 251 6.00 -20.73 -20.92
C GLN A 251 4.49 -20.98 -20.74
N LYS A 252 3.94 -22.10 -21.23
CA LYS A 252 2.54 -22.46 -20.98
C LYS A 252 2.25 -22.76 -19.50
N GLU A 253 3.19 -23.37 -18.79
CA GLU A 253 3.08 -23.63 -17.36
C GLU A 253 3.16 -22.32 -16.55
N LEU A 254 4.01 -21.38 -16.97
CA LEU A 254 4.10 -20.02 -16.41
C LEU A 254 2.81 -19.24 -16.64
N ASP A 255 2.28 -19.24 -17.87
CA ASP A 255 1.04 -18.56 -18.21
C ASP A 255 -0.16 -19.15 -17.45
N ALA A 256 -0.18 -20.46 -17.22
CA ALA A 256 -1.20 -21.12 -16.40
C ALA A 256 -1.10 -20.71 -14.92
N ALA A 257 0.11 -20.68 -14.35
CA ALA A 257 0.34 -20.25 -12.97
C ALA A 257 0.01 -18.76 -12.75
N LEU A 258 0.35 -17.90 -13.71
CA LEU A 258 0.00 -16.48 -13.71
C LEU A 258 -1.52 -16.24 -13.81
N ASN A 259 -2.24 -17.08 -14.57
CA ASN A 259 -3.70 -17.02 -14.64
C ASN A 259 -4.38 -17.49 -13.35
N GLU A 260 -3.74 -18.37 -12.57
CA GLU A 260 -4.23 -18.83 -11.25
C GLU A 260 -4.02 -17.77 -10.15
N LEU A 261 -3.00 -16.91 -10.25
CA LEU A 261 -2.73 -15.82 -9.27
C LEU A 261 -3.78 -14.71 -9.30
N GLY A 262 -4.49 -14.55 -10.41
CA GLY A 262 -5.27 -13.34 -10.62
C GLY A 262 -4.38 -12.09 -10.66
N PRO A 263 -4.98 -10.90 -10.80
CA PRO A 263 -4.23 -9.67 -11.04
C PRO A 263 -3.72 -9.04 -9.74
N ASP A 264 -2.52 -9.43 -9.30
CA ASP A 264 -1.55 -8.68 -8.47
C ASP A 264 -0.24 -9.50 -8.53
N GLY A 265 0.98 -8.98 -8.65
CA GLY A 265 1.53 -7.66 -8.43
C GLY A 265 2.87 -7.91 -7.75
N ASP A 266 4.00 -7.86 -8.49
CA ASP A 266 5.34 -7.76 -7.90
C ASP A 266 6.39 -7.28 -8.93
N GLU A 267 7.29 -6.46 -8.40
CA GLU A 267 8.33 -5.65 -9.01
C GLU A 267 9.64 -6.45 -9.21
N GLU A 268 10.48 -6.02 -10.16
CA GLU A 268 11.92 -6.14 -9.98
C GLU A 268 12.61 -4.84 -10.42
N GLU A 269 13.33 -4.23 -9.48
CA GLU A 269 14.12 -3.01 -9.64
C GLU A 269 15.38 -3.27 -10.48
N THR A 270 15.75 -2.31 -11.34
CA THR A 270 17.15 -2.10 -11.69
C THR A 270 17.53 -0.61 -11.60
N PRO A 271 18.74 -0.28 -11.11
CA PRO A 271 19.11 1.07 -10.70
C PRO A 271 19.55 1.93 -11.88
N ALA A 272 19.10 3.19 -11.93
CA ALA A 272 19.56 4.16 -12.91
C ALA A 272 20.95 4.76 -12.57
N PRO A 273 21.79 5.05 -13.58
CA PRO A 273 23.15 5.56 -13.41
C PRO A 273 23.20 7.06 -13.03
N ALA A 274 24.30 7.44 -12.37
CA ALA A 274 24.57 8.74 -11.77
C ALA A 274 24.51 9.95 -12.73
N PRO A 275 24.11 11.15 -12.25
CA PRO A 275 23.91 12.33 -13.08
C PRO A 275 25.22 13.05 -13.42
N GLN A 276 25.33 13.57 -14.65
CA GLN A 276 26.34 14.59 -15.01
C GLN A 276 25.76 16.00 -14.87
N PRO A 277 26.58 17.01 -14.51
CA PRO A 277 26.12 18.33 -14.10
C PRO A 277 25.81 19.26 -15.29
N GLU A 278 24.62 19.86 -15.30
CA GLU A 278 24.28 20.94 -16.21
C GLU A 278 24.86 22.30 -15.76
N LYS A 279 25.27 23.08 -16.76
CA LYS A 279 25.89 24.40 -16.66
C LYS A 279 24.80 25.49 -16.71
N PRO A 280 24.89 26.59 -15.93
CA PRO A 280 23.75 27.49 -15.70
C PRO A 280 23.74 28.72 -16.62
N ALA A 281 22.55 29.29 -16.85
CA ALA A 281 22.24 30.73 -16.98
C ALA A 281 20.82 30.94 -17.56
N PRO A 282 20.22 32.15 -17.52
CA PRO A 282 20.12 33.13 -16.43
C PRO A 282 18.68 33.71 -16.29
N ALA A 283 18.41 34.44 -15.20
CA ALA A 283 17.25 35.35 -15.03
C ALA A 283 17.68 36.81 -15.33
N PRO A 284 16.86 37.87 -15.13
CA PRO A 284 15.41 38.13 -15.36
C PRO A 284 15.20 39.48 -16.13
N ALA A 285 13.96 39.99 -16.28
CA ALA A 285 13.50 41.41 -16.11
C ALA A 285 12.14 41.70 -16.85
N PRO A 286 11.48 42.88 -16.72
CA PRO A 286 10.56 43.22 -15.62
C PRO A 286 9.20 43.80 -16.07
N LYS A 287 8.35 44.08 -15.07
CA LYS A 287 7.01 44.70 -15.06
C LYS A 287 6.99 46.19 -15.48
N PRO A 288 5.84 46.73 -15.92
CA PRO A 288 5.54 48.15 -15.73
C PRO A 288 4.19 48.43 -15.02
N GLU A 289 4.04 49.70 -14.67
CA GLU A 289 3.32 50.28 -13.53
C GLU A 289 1.87 50.73 -13.79
N GLN A 290 1.22 51.07 -12.69
CA GLN A 290 -0.14 51.58 -12.45
C GLN A 290 -0.33 53.05 -12.91
N PRO A 291 -1.59 53.50 -13.04
CA PRO A 291 -1.96 54.80 -12.45
C PRO A 291 -3.26 54.77 -11.62
N ALA A 292 -3.40 55.76 -10.73
CA ALA A 292 -4.49 56.00 -9.76
C ALA A 292 -5.09 57.43 -9.98
N PRO A 293 -6.05 57.96 -9.17
CA PRO A 293 -7.34 57.45 -8.66
C PRO A 293 -8.52 58.48 -8.73
N ALA A 294 -9.68 58.07 -8.15
CA ALA A 294 -10.77 58.85 -7.50
C ALA A 294 -12.12 59.04 -8.25
N PRO A 295 -13.28 59.26 -7.58
CA PRO A 295 -13.66 59.09 -6.15
C PRO A 295 -14.95 58.25 -5.89
N LYS A 296 -15.24 58.03 -4.60
CA LYS A 296 -16.40 57.30 -3.98
C LYS A 296 -17.76 58.02 -4.12
N PRO A 297 -18.89 57.31 -3.94
CA PRO A 297 -19.63 57.47 -2.67
C PRO A 297 -20.16 56.17 -2.03
N GLU A 298 -20.24 56.25 -0.69
CA GLU A 298 -21.19 55.69 0.28
C GLU A 298 -21.66 54.21 0.21
N LYS A 299 -21.38 53.50 1.32
CA LYS A 299 -22.04 52.26 1.75
C LYS A 299 -22.47 52.43 3.21
N THR A 300 -23.66 51.91 3.50
CA THR A 300 -24.25 51.70 4.83
C THR A 300 -23.82 50.35 5.41
N ASP A 301 -23.41 50.38 6.68
CA ASP A 301 -23.71 49.51 7.82
C ASP A 301 -24.16 48.08 7.53
N ASP A 302 -23.28 47.11 7.77
CA ASP A 302 -23.20 46.43 9.07
C ASP A 302 -22.14 45.30 9.03
N GLN A 303 -21.50 45.08 10.18
CA GLN A 303 -20.56 43.97 10.53
C GLN A 303 -19.07 44.19 10.22
N GLN A 304 -18.35 44.80 11.17
CA GLN A 304 -17.24 44.20 11.93
C GLN A 304 -16.41 45.31 12.61
N ALA A 305 -16.24 45.20 13.93
CA ALA A 305 -15.22 45.92 14.67
C ALA A 305 -14.71 44.99 15.78
N GLU A 306 -13.88 44.03 15.38
CA GLU A 306 -12.75 43.60 16.20
C GLU A 306 -11.60 44.53 15.88
N GLU A 307 -11.02 45.11 16.94
CA GLU A 307 -9.63 45.56 17.12
C GLU A 307 -9.68 46.76 18.09
N ASP A 308 -9.64 46.48 19.40
CA ASP A 308 -8.52 47.06 20.14
C ASP A 308 -8.32 46.41 21.51
N TYR A 309 -7.07 46.02 21.66
CA TYR A 309 -6.45 45.25 22.71
C TYR A 309 -6.03 46.19 23.84
N ALA A 310 -6.25 45.74 25.09
CA ALA A 310 -5.56 46.15 26.32
C ALA A 310 -5.62 47.64 26.77
N ARG A 311 -6.34 47.84 27.90
CA ARG A 311 -5.85 48.45 29.17
C ARG A 311 -6.88 49.40 29.83
N ARG A 312 -7.76 48.84 30.67
CA ARG A 312 -8.46 49.49 31.80
C ARG A 312 -8.42 48.47 32.94
N SER A 313 -7.87 48.73 34.11
CA SER A 313 -8.38 49.74 35.05
C SER A 313 -7.36 49.98 36.18
N GLU A 314 -6.97 51.22 36.38
CA GLU A 314 -6.34 51.72 37.60
C GLU A 314 -6.60 53.22 37.61
N GLU A 315 -7.68 53.66 38.25
CA GLU A 315 -7.92 55.05 38.67
C GLU A 315 -9.25 55.12 39.44
N GLU A 316 -9.24 54.61 40.67
CA GLU A 316 -10.14 55.10 41.72
C GLU A 316 -9.28 55.48 42.94
N TYR A 317 -8.41 56.47 42.71
CA TYR A 317 -7.63 57.15 43.73
C TYR A 317 -8.22 58.55 43.92
N ASN A 318 -8.61 58.85 45.16
CA ASN A 318 -9.01 60.15 45.71
C ASN A 318 -10.45 60.65 45.52
N ARG A 319 -11.33 60.25 46.45
CA ARG A 319 -12.30 61.17 47.06
C ARG A 319 -12.40 60.96 48.57
N LEU A 320 -11.84 61.91 49.31
CA LEU A 320 -12.26 62.35 50.65
C LEU A 320 -12.15 63.90 50.64
N PRO A 321 -12.88 64.67 51.47
CA PRO A 321 -13.34 64.30 52.82
C PRO A 321 -14.75 64.79 53.19
N GLN A 322 -15.30 64.31 54.31
CA GLN A 322 -15.82 65.16 55.41
C GLN A 322 -15.95 64.33 56.70
N GLN A 323 -15.52 64.95 57.81
CA GLN A 323 -15.32 64.36 59.13
C GLN A 323 -16.56 64.53 60.04
N GLN A 324 -16.78 63.58 60.96
CA GLN A 324 -17.21 63.84 62.35
C GLN A 324 -16.56 62.79 63.30
N PRO A 325 -16.12 63.15 64.53
CA PRO A 325 -15.27 62.29 65.38
C PRO A 325 -16.07 61.68 66.58
N PRO A 326 -15.44 60.99 67.57
CA PRO A 326 -15.44 59.53 67.70
C PRO A 326 -16.24 59.02 68.92
N LYS A 327 -16.50 57.70 68.98
CA LYS A 327 -16.86 57.03 70.24
C LYS A 327 -16.04 55.75 70.41
N ALA A 328 -15.33 55.69 71.53
CA ALA A 328 -14.35 54.67 71.86
C ALA A 328 -14.99 53.36 72.33
N GLU A 329 -14.58 52.23 71.73
CA GLU A 329 -14.69 50.90 72.34
C GLU A 329 -13.42 50.05 72.06
N LYS A 330 -13.15 49.15 73.00
CA LYS A 330 -11.95 48.33 73.26
C LYS A 330 -11.44 47.48 72.07
N PRO A 331 -10.14 47.12 72.03
CA PRO A 331 -9.60 46.19 71.04
C PRO A 331 -9.99 44.73 71.34
N ALA A 332 -10.41 44.01 70.29
CA ALA A 332 -10.57 42.56 70.24
C ALA A 332 -9.30 41.91 69.60
N PRO A 333 -9.03 40.61 69.82
CA PRO A 333 -7.70 40.02 69.80
C PRO A 333 -7.14 39.77 68.39
N ALA A 334 -5.81 39.68 68.31
CA ALA A 334 -5.01 39.44 67.11
C ALA A 334 -5.48 38.20 66.30
N PRO A 335 -5.43 38.26 64.95
CA PRO A 335 -5.74 37.12 64.11
C PRO A 335 -4.68 36.02 64.28
N LYS A 336 -5.17 34.78 64.37
CA LYS A 336 -4.40 33.53 64.34
C LYS A 336 -3.69 33.40 62.98
N PRO A 337 -2.48 32.80 62.89
CA PRO A 337 -1.76 32.70 61.62
C PRO A 337 -2.59 31.94 60.58
N GLU A 338 -2.83 32.56 59.43
CA GLU A 338 -3.36 31.88 58.25
C GLU A 338 -2.39 30.75 57.87
N GLN A 339 -2.95 29.55 57.73
CA GLN A 339 -2.23 28.42 57.14
C GLN A 339 -1.80 28.80 55.70
N PRO A 340 -0.62 28.36 55.24
CA PRO A 340 -0.18 28.67 53.88
C PRO A 340 -1.20 28.12 52.88
N VAL A 341 -1.74 29.00 52.04
CA VAL A 341 -2.57 28.61 50.89
C VAL A 341 -1.74 27.63 50.06
N PRO A 342 -2.23 26.42 49.74
CA PRO A 342 -1.49 25.48 48.90
C PRO A 342 -1.16 26.18 47.58
N ALA A 343 0.09 26.08 47.15
CA ALA A 343 0.55 26.71 45.92
C ALA A 343 -0.38 26.29 44.75
N PRO A 344 -0.78 27.23 43.87
CA PRO A 344 -1.67 26.91 42.75
C PRO A 344 -1.05 25.82 41.89
N LYS A 345 -1.87 24.85 41.47
CA LYS A 345 -1.45 23.85 40.48
C LYS A 345 -1.21 24.59 39.16
N THR A 346 0.01 24.56 38.65
CA THR A 346 0.36 25.15 37.34
C THR A 346 1.01 24.11 36.43
N GLY A 347 0.82 24.27 35.12
CA GLY A 347 1.34 23.40 34.06
C GLY A 347 0.56 22.10 33.90
N TRP A 348 1.18 21.14 33.22
CA TRP A 348 0.62 19.80 33.02
C TRP A 348 0.51 19.03 34.34
N LYS A 349 -0.66 18.43 34.56
CA LYS A 349 -0.95 17.57 35.71
C LYS A 349 -1.73 16.34 35.25
N GLN A 350 -1.34 15.19 35.77
CA GLN A 350 -2.08 13.95 35.57
C GLN A 350 -2.96 13.70 36.79
N GLU A 351 -4.26 13.52 36.57
CA GLU A 351 -5.25 13.28 37.62
C GLU A 351 -6.18 12.15 37.12
N ASN A 352 -6.31 11.07 37.90
CA ASN A 352 -7.09 9.88 37.54
C ASN A 352 -6.78 9.32 36.14
N GLY A 353 -5.49 9.30 35.76
CA GLY A 353 -5.03 8.82 34.45
C GLY A 353 -5.15 9.83 33.30
N MET A 354 -5.90 10.92 33.47
CA MET A 354 -6.11 11.95 32.45
C MET A 354 -5.14 13.13 32.64
N TRP A 355 -4.70 13.72 31.53
CA TRP A 355 -3.85 14.91 31.56
C TRP A 355 -4.67 16.19 31.48
N TYR A 356 -4.33 17.16 32.32
CA TYR A 356 -4.92 18.50 32.39
C TYR A 356 -3.81 19.54 32.33
N PHE A 357 -4.13 20.75 31.88
CA PHE A 357 -3.21 21.88 31.94
C PHE A 357 -3.81 23.01 32.77
N TYR A 358 -3.04 23.49 33.75
CA TYR A 358 -3.42 24.63 34.57
C TYR A 358 -2.55 25.84 34.24
N ASN A 359 -3.20 26.96 33.95
CA ASN A 359 -2.54 28.25 33.67
C ASN A 359 -1.82 28.77 34.93
N THR A 360 -1.01 29.82 34.75
CA THR A 360 -0.23 30.42 35.85
C THR A 360 -1.09 31.04 36.94
N ASP A 361 -2.34 31.38 36.65
CA ASP A 361 -3.34 31.86 37.60
C ASP A 361 -4.11 30.71 38.31
N GLY A 362 -3.76 29.45 38.00
CA GLY A 362 -4.42 28.25 38.54
C GLY A 362 -5.71 27.86 37.84
N SER A 363 -6.16 28.60 36.81
CA SER A 363 -7.32 28.20 36.00
C SER A 363 -7.00 27.01 35.09
N MET A 364 -7.98 26.13 34.85
CA MET A 364 -7.81 24.99 33.96
C MET A 364 -8.02 25.39 32.50
N ALA A 365 -7.12 25.00 31.61
CA ALA A 365 -7.22 25.27 30.18
C ALA A 365 -8.23 24.34 29.49
N THR A 366 -8.94 24.87 28.49
CA THR A 366 -9.83 24.14 27.58
C THR A 366 -9.61 24.64 26.14
N GLY A 367 -9.98 23.84 25.16
CA GLY A 367 -9.74 24.12 23.74
C GLY A 367 -8.29 23.94 23.32
N TRP A 368 -7.90 24.63 22.26
CA TRP A 368 -6.53 24.58 21.73
C TRP A 368 -5.54 25.27 22.67
N LEU A 369 -4.47 24.55 23.01
CA LEU A 369 -3.37 25.03 23.83
C LEU A 369 -2.06 24.87 23.06
N GLN A 370 -1.30 25.95 22.92
CA GLN A 370 0.09 25.87 22.50
C GLN A 370 0.99 25.81 23.72
N ASN A 371 1.79 24.75 23.84
CA ASN A 371 2.75 24.59 24.93
C ASN A 371 4.06 24.04 24.39
N ASN A 372 5.18 24.72 24.68
CA ASN A 372 6.53 24.33 24.25
C ASN A 372 6.68 24.04 22.74
N GLY A 373 5.98 24.81 21.90
CA GLY A 373 6.04 24.66 20.44
C GLY A 373 5.12 23.59 19.85
N SER A 374 4.43 22.81 20.68
CA SER A 374 3.43 21.83 20.25
C SER A 374 2.02 22.33 20.53
N TRP A 375 1.07 21.92 19.68
CA TRP A 375 -0.36 22.17 19.89
C TRP A 375 -1.00 20.96 20.56
N TYR A 376 -1.91 21.22 21.49
CA TYR A 376 -2.70 20.23 22.22
C TYR A 376 -4.16 20.68 22.19
N TYR A 377 -5.08 19.73 22.39
CA TYR A 377 -6.49 20.05 22.57
C TYR A 377 -6.97 19.53 23.92
N LEU A 378 -7.54 20.43 24.73
CA LEU A 378 -8.14 20.11 26.02
C LEU A 378 -9.66 20.13 25.82
N ASN A 379 -10.32 19.02 26.13
CA ASN A 379 -11.77 18.90 26.01
C ASN A 379 -12.47 19.92 26.92
N SER A 380 -13.80 20.05 26.78
CA SER A 380 -14.60 20.98 27.61
C SER A 380 -14.48 20.72 29.11
N ASN A 381 -14.17 19.47 29.51
CA ASN A 381 -13.89 19.08 30.89
C ASN A 381 -12.41 19.27 31.31
N GLY A 382 -11.57 19.85 30.43
CA GLY A 382 -10.14 20.11 30.63
C GLY A 382 -9.23 18.93 30.34
N ALA A 383 -9.76 17.73 30.07
CA ALA A 383 -8.94 16.56 29.81
C ALA A 383 -8.33 16.62 28.40
N MET A 384 -7.03 16.33 28.29
CA MET A 384 -6.29 16.31 27.03
C MET A 384 -6.82 15.25 26.08
N ALA A 385 -7.12 15.65 24.85
CA ALA A 385 -7.54 14.77 23.79
C ALA A 385 -6.35 14.07 23.11
N THR A 386 -6.59 12.85 22.65
CA THR A 386 -5.71 12.04 21.79
C THR A 386 -6.55 11.45 20.65
N GLY A 387 -5.90 11.00 19.59
CA GLY A 387 -6.56 10.46 18.40
C GLY A 387 -7.17 11.53 17.50
N TRP A 388 -8.18 11.14 16.71
CA TRP A 388 -8.85 12.03 15.77
C TRP A 388 -9.75 13.04 16.49
N LEU A 389 -9.61 14.31 16.11
CA LEU A 389 -10.43 15.42 16.58
C LEU A 389 -11.07 16.13 15.39
N GLN A 390 -12.38 16.25 15.40
CA GLN A 390 -13.09 17.13 14.48
C GLN A 390 -13.30 18.50 15.15
N TYR A 391 -12.79 19.56 14.52
CA TYR A 391 -12.90 20.92 15.03
C TYR A 391 -13.12 21.90 13.88
N ASN A 392 -14.19 22.70 13.97
CA ASN A 392 -14.59 23.70 12.95
C ASN A 392 -14.61 23.13 11.51
N GLY A 393 -15.15 21.93 11.34
CA GLY A 393 -15.28 21.27 10.03
C GLY A 393 -13.99 20.69 9.45
N SER A 394 -12.87 20.76 10.18
CA SER A 394 -11.59 20.11 9.82
C SER A 394 -11.27 18.97 10.77
N TRP A 395 -10.56 17.96 10.27
CA TRP A 395 -10.02 16.88 11.09
C TRP A 395 -8.58 17.17 11.48
N TYR A 396 -8.23 16.84 12.71
CA TYR A 396 -6.89 16.93 13.28
C TYR A 396 -6.56 15.59 13.92
N TYR A 397 -5.28 15.24 14.00
CA TYR A 397 -4.83 14.06 14.73
C TYR A 397 -3.93 14.48 15.89
N LEU A 398 -4.29 14.07 17.11
CA LEU A 398 -3.51 14.29 18.32
C LEU A 398 -2.80 12.97 18.63
N ASN A 399 -1.47 12.98 18.65
CA ASN A 399 -0.69 11.79 18.95
C ASN A 399 -0.99 11.24 20.35
N ALA A 400 -0.49 10.05 20.69
CA ALA A 400 -0.69 9.46 22.01
C ALA A 400 -0.24 10.35 23.18
N ASN A 401 0.75 11.23 22.95
CA ASN A 401 1.21 12.23 23.92
C ASN A 401 0.38 13.54 23.90
N GLY A 402 -0.70 13.59 23.13
CA GLY A 402 -1.60 14.74 22.94
C GLY A 402 -1.12 15.80 21.96
N ALA A 403 0.12 15.72 21.47
CA ALA A 403 0.64 16.70 20.52
C ALA A 403 -0.01 16.52 19.15
N MET A 404 -0.51 17.60 18.58
CA MET A 404 -1.10 17.64 17.24
C MET A 404 -0.06 17.24 16.18
N ALA A 405 -0.42 16.29 15.35
CA ALA A 405 0.40 15.82 14.24
C ALA A 405 0.37 16.80 13.07
N THR A 406 1.48 16.83 12.34
CA THR A 406 1.68 17.55 11.07
C THR A 406 2.50 16.66 10.14
N GLY A 407 2.32 16.80 8.84
CA GLY A 407 2.92 15.93 7.83
C GLY A 407 2.23 14.58 7.72
N TRP A 408 2.95 13.58 7.22
CA TRP A 408 2.45 12.23 7.06
C TRP A 408 2.26 11.52 8.42
N ALA A 409 1.09 10.92 8.62
CA ALA A 409 0.78 10.10 9.78
C ALA A 409 0.13 8.79 9.33
N LYS A 410 0.64 7.65 9.83
CA LYS A 410 0.02 6.34 9.64
C LYS A 410 -0.90 6.06 10.83
N VAL A 411 -2.20 5.91 10.57
CA VAL A 411 -3.23 5.68 11.60
C VAL A 411 -4.09 4.52 11.15
N ASN A 412 -4.15 3.45 11.95
CA ASN A 412 -4.93 2.23 11.67
C ASN A 412 -4.66 1.69 10.24
N GLY A 413 -3.39 1.48 9.90
CA GLY A 413 -2.98 0.96 8.60
C GLY A 413 -2.98 1.97 7.44
N SER A 414 -3.74 3.05 7.53
CA SER A 414 -3.86 4.06 6.46
C SER A 414 -2.94 5.27 6.66
N TRP A 415 -2.39 5.81 5.57
CA TRP A 415 -1.64 7.06 5.58
C TRP A 415 -2.56 8.26 5.41
N TYR A 416 -2.32 9.30 6.20
CA TYR A 416 -2.99 10.60 6.15
C TYR A 416 -1.94 11.69 6.08
N TYR A 417 -2.31 12.84 5.50
CA TYR A 417 -1.46 14.02 5.53
C TYR A 417 -2.13 15.13 6.33
N LEU A 418 -1.47 15.59 7.39
CA LEU A 418 -1.91 16.71 8.21
C LEU A 418 -1.13 17.95 7.75
N ASN A 419 -1.82 18.99 7.31
CA ASN A 419 -1.17 20.23 6.86
C ASN A 419 -0.35 20.87 8.00
N ALA A 420 0.44 21.90 7.69
CA ALA A 420 1.25 22.59 8.70
C ALA A 420 0.42 23.18 9.87
N ASN A 421 -0.87 23.49 9.63
CA ASN A 421 -1.82 23.92 10.65
C ASN A 421 -2.54 22.74 11.36
N GLY A 422 -2.18 21.49 11.06
CA GLY A 422 -2.76 20.26 11.60
C GLY A 422 -4.02 19.76 10.91
N ALA A 423 -4.62 20.55 10.01
CA ALA A 423 -5.83 20.14 9.32
C ALA A 423 -5.52 19.01 8.32
N MET A 424 -6.27 17.92 8.37
CA MET A 424 -6.16 16.78 7.47
C MET A 424 -6.44 17.20 6.02
N ALA A 425 -5.53 16.86 5.12
CA ALA A 425 -5.66 17.11 3.69
C ALA A 425 -6.57 16.09 3.01
N THR A 426 -7.23 16.54 1.94
CA THR A 426 -8.00 15.71 1.01
C THR A 426 -7.70 16.19 -0.42
N GLY A 427 -7.93 15.33 -1.41
CA GLY A 427 -7.63 15.59 -2.81
C GLY A 427 -6.14 15.48 -3.16
N TRP A 428 -5.74 16.14 -4.24
CA TRP A 428 -4.36 16.12 -4.72
C TRP A 428 -3.42 16.90 -3.79
N LEU A 429 -2.33 16.25 -3.40
CA LEU A 429 -1.25 16.79 -2.59
C LEU A 429 0.07 16.67 -3.34
N GLN A 430 0.81 17.78 -3.44
CA GLN A 430 2.20 17.74 -3.88
C GLN A 430 3.12 17.74 -2.67
N TYR A 431 3.99 16.73 -2.56
CA TYR A 431 4.94 16.57 -1.47
C TYR A 431 6.25 16.00 -2.00
N ASN A 432 7.37 16.69 -1.73
CA ASN A 432 8.72 16.30 -2.19
C ASN A 432 8.78 15.90 -3.68
N ASP A 433 8.30 16.80 -4.55
CA ASP A 433 8.26 16.63 -6.01
C ASP A 433 7.40 15.46 -6.53
N SER A 434 6.69 14.76 -5.64
CA SER A 434 5.72 13.71 -5.99
C SER A 434 4.28 14.20 -5.75
N TRP A 435 3.36 13.70 -6.56
CA TRP A 435 1.92 13.89 -6.35
C TRP A 435 1.32 12.69 -5.64
N TYR A 436 0.42 12.96 -4.70
CA TYR A 436 -0.36 11.97 -3.95
C TYR A 436 -1.83 12.35 -4.03
N TYR A 437 -2.71 11.39 -3.81
CA TYR A 437 -4.13 11.66 -3.70
C TYR A 437 -4.65 11.18 -2.35
N LEU A 438 -5.30 12.07 -1.61
CA LEU A 438 -5.95 11.77 -0.34
C LEU A 438 -7.45 11.67 -0.61
N ASN A 439 -8.05 10.54 -0.29
CA ASN A 439 -9.48 10.31 -0.47
C ASN A 439 -10.32 11.29 0.37
N ALA A 440 -11.64 11.31 0.15
CA ALA A 440 -12.53 12.20 0.90
C ALA A 440 -12.49 11.98 2.42
N ASN A 441 -12.17 10.76 2.87
CA ASN A 441 -11.94 10.41 4.28
C ASN A 441 -10.51 10.72 4.76
N GLY A 442 -9.65 11.29 3.90
CA GLY A 442 -8.25 11.63 4.17
C GLY A 442 -7.24 10.52 3.96
N ALA A 443 -7.68 9.27 3.77
CA ALA A 443 -6.76 8.15 3.54
C ALA A 443 -6.08 8.28 2.17
N MET A 444 -4.77 8.10 2.13
CA MET A 444 -3.98 8.10 0.91
C MET A 444 -4.44 6.98 -0.04
N ALA A 445 -4.68 7.33 -1.30
CA ALA A 445 -5.03 6.40 -2.34
C ALA A 445 -3.79 5.73 -2.96
N THR A 446 -3.97 4.48 -3.37
CA THR A 446 -3.03 3.69 -4.18
C THR A 446 -3.82 3.05 -5.33
N GLY A 447 -3.12 2.54 -6.34
CA GLY A 447 -3.71 1.92 -7.53
C GLY A 447 -4.36 2.92 -8.50
N TRP A 448 -5.34 2.44 -9.27
CA TRP A 448 -6.03 3.26 -10.27
C TRP A 448 -7.00 4.25 -9.64
N LEU A 449 -6.86 5.52 -10.01
CA LEU A 449 -7.76 6.61 -9.62
C LEU A 449 -8.41 7.23 -10.84
N GLN A 450 -9.74 7.27 -10.86
CA GLN A 450 -10.47 8.10 -11.82
C GLN A 450 -10.76 9.47 -11.21
N TYR A 451 -10.24 10.52 -11.84
CA TYR A 451 -10.43 11.90 -11.39
C TYR A 451 -10.69 12.83 -12.57
N ASN A 452 -11.81 13.57 -12.53
CA ASN A 452 -12.25 14.48 -13.59
C ASN A 452 -12.23 13.87 -15.00
N GLY A 453 -12.69 12.62 -15.13
CA GLY A 453 -12.78 11.92 -16.41
C GLY A 453 -11.44 11.41 -16.98
N SER A 454 -10.34 11.56 -16.25
CA SER A 454 -9.04 10.98 -16.57
C SER A 454 -8.68 9.89 -15.57
N TRP A 455 -7.91 8.90 -16.01
CA TRP A 455 -7.33 7.87 -15.14
C TRP A 455 -5.91 8.25 -14.75
N TYR A 456 -5.55 8.00 -13.50
CA TYR A 456 -4.22 8.16 -12.93
C TYR A 456 -3.86 6.86 -12.23
N TYR A 457 -2.57 6.57 -12.10
CA TYR A 457 -2.09 5.44 -11.31
C TYR A 457 -1.23 5.95 -10.17
N LEU A 458 -1.57 5.55 -8.95
CA LEU A 458 -0.83 5.85 -7.73
C LEU A 458 -0.10 4.57 -7.34
N ASN A 459 1.22 4.63 -7.20
CA ASN A 459 2.05 3.47 -6.82
C ASN A 459 1.68 2.99 -5.40
N ALA A 460 2.23 1.84 -4.97
CA ALA A 460 2.00 1.31 -3.63
C ALA A 460 2.37 2.28 -2.50
N ASN A 461 3.39 3.12 -2.72
CA ASN A 461 3.79 4.19 -1.80
C ASN A 461 2.91 5.47 -1.91
N GLY A 462 1.88 5.46 -2.76
CA GLY A 462 0.94 6.55 -3.02
C GLY A 462 1.40 7.60 -4.03
N ALA A 463 2.65 7.55 -4.48
CA ALA A 463 3.16 8.51 -5.46
C ALA A 463 2.53 8.25 -6.84
N MET A 464 2.08 9.31 -7.49
CA MET A 464 1.48 9.27 -8.82
C MET A 464 2.52 8.89 -9.87
N ALA A 465 2.24 7.84 -10.63
CA ALA A 465 3.08 7.39 -11.73
C ALA A 465 3.01 8.34 -12.95
N THR A 466 4.13 8.44 -13.65
CA THR A 466 4.26 9.07 -14.97
C THR A 466 5.12 8.18 -15.85
N GLY A 467 4.97 8.29 -17.16
CA GLY A 467 5.66 7.42 -18.12
C GLY A 467 5.03 6.03 -18.24
N TRP A 468 5.84 5.04 -18.60
CA TRP A 468 5.38 3.65 -18.74
C TRP A 468 5.16 3.01 -17.38
N ALA A 469 3.99 2.39 -17.19
CA ALA A 469 3.68 1.59 -16.02
C ALA A 469 3.15 0.22 -16.46
N LYS A 470 3.69 -0.85 -15.88
CA LYS A 470 3.19 -2.21 -16.08
C LYS A 470 2.26 -2.55 -14.94
N VAL A 471 0.97 -2.75 -15.24
CA VAL A 471 -0.07 -3.05 -14.25
C VAL A 471 -0.82 -4.29 -14.70
N ASN A 472 -0.84 -5.33 -13.86
CA ASN A 472 -1.54 -6.60 -14.14
C ASN A 472 -1.16 -7.21 -15.50
N GLY A 473 0.14 -7.30 -15.77
CA GLY A 473 0.70 -7.84 -17.01
C GLY A 473 0.56 -6.95 -18.26
N SER A 474 -0.20 -5.85 -18.18
CA SER A 474 -0.41 -4.92 -19.29
C SER A 474 0.41 -3.63 -19.11
N TRP A 475 0.98 -3.11 -20.19
CA TRP A 475 1.65 -1.81 -20.18
C TRP A 475 0.65 -0.68 -20.38
N TYR A 476 0.81 0.42 -19.66
CA TYR A 476 0.06 1.65 -19.78
C TYR A 476 1.04 2.82 -19.89
N TYR A 477 0.62 3.90 -20.53
CA TYR A 477 1.41 5.13 -20.56
C TYR A 477 0.68 6.26 -19.84
N LEU A 478 1.28 6.77 -18.78
CA LEU A 478 0.80 7.91 -18.01
C LEU A 478 1.55 9.15 -18.51
N ASN A 479 0.82 10.17 -18.93
CA ASN A 479 1.42 11.41 -19.41
C ASN A 479 2.19 12.12 -18.29
N ALA A 480 2.94 13.18 -18.62
CA ALA A 480 3.71 13.94 -17.63
C ALA A 480 2.86 14.55 -16.49
N ASN A 481 1.56 14.76 -16.74
CA ASN A 481 0.60 15.21 -15.72
C ASN A 481 -0.09 14.03 -14.99
N GLY A 482 0.34 12.79 -15.22
CA GLY A 482 -0.21 11.56 -14.65
C GLY A 482 -1.42 10.97 -15.36
N ALA A 483 -2.05 11.71 -16.28
CA ALA A 483 -3.24 11.21 -16.97
C ALA A 483 -2.87 10.08 -17.94
N MET A 484 -3.56 8.95 -17.83
CA MET A 484 -3.39 7.79 -18.70
C MET A 484 -3.72 8.13 -20.16
N ALA A 485 -2.81 7.78 -21.07
CA ALA A 485 -2.98 7.96 -22.50
C ALA A 485 -3.84 6.83 -23.12
N THR A 486 -4.56 7.18 -24.18
CA THR A 486 -5.28 6.25 -25.06
C THR A 486 -5.03 6.65 -26.52
N GLY A 487 -5.21 5.71 -27.44
CA GLY A 487 -4.89 5.87 -28.85
C GLY A 487 -3.39 5.91 -29.13
N TRP A 488 -3.00 6.61 -30.19
CA TRP A 488 -1.60 6.73 -30.60
C TRP A 488 -0.79 7.62 -29.67
N ALA A 489 0.31 7.10 -29.14
CA ALA A 489 1.28 7.87 -28.35
C ALA A 489 2.68 7.76 -28.97
N LYS A 490 3.39 8.89 -29.08
CA LYS A 490 4.77 8.92 -29.51
C LYS A 490 5.70 9.10 -28.32
N VAL A 491 6.47 8.08 -28.00
CA VAL A 491 7.36 8.04 -26.84
C VAL A 491 8.78 7.73 -27.30
N ASN A 492 9.74 8.60 -26.95
CA ASN A 492 11.15 8.44 -27.31
C ASN A 492 11.42 8.15 -28.81
N GLY A 493 10.61 8.73 -29.69
CA GLY A 493 10.76 8.60 -31.15
C GLY A 493 9.96 7.46 -31.77
N SER A 494 9.49 6.49 -30.98
CA SER A 494 8.66 5.36 -31.43
C SER A 494 7.18 5.64 -31.21
N TRP A 495 6.34 5.10 -32.09
CA TRP A 495 4.88 5.12 -31.93
C TRP A 495 4.40 3.86 -31.23
N TYR A 496 3.42 4.03 -30.35
CA TYR A 496 2.73 2.97 -29.61
C TYR A 496 1.23 3.21 -29.74
N TYR A 497 0.45 2.14 -29.65
CA TYR A 497 -1.00 2.22 -29.63
C TYR A 497 -1.52 1.75 -28.27
N LEU A 498 -2.20 2.63 -27.55
CA LEU A 498 -2.84 2.35 -26.27
C LEU A 498 -4.33 2.14 -26.55
N ASN A 499 -4.86 0.99 -26.18
CA ASN A 499 -6.27 0.65 -26.36
C ASN A 499 -7.18 1.62 -25.58
N ALA A 500 -8.50 1.53 -25.79
CA ALA A 500 -9.46 2.41 -25.10
C ALA A 500 -9.41 2.27 -23.57
N ASN A 501 -9.03 1.10 -23.05
CA ASN A 501 -8.79 0.87 -21.62
C ASN A 501 -7.38 1.29 -21.16
N GLY A 502 -6.55 1.82 -22.07
CA GLY A 502 -5.18 2.27 -21.82
C GLY A 502 -4.10 1.22 -22.02
N SER A 503 -4.44 -0.06 -22.19
CA SER A 503 -3.44 -1.11 -22.33
C SER A 503 -2.70 -0.99 -23.67
N MET A 504 -1.39 -1.18 -23.67
CA MET A 504 -0.55 -1.14 -24.85
C MET A 504 -0.85 -2.34 -25.75
N ALA A 505 -1.11 -2.07 -27.02
CA ALA A 505 -1.32 -3.10 -28.03
C ALA A 505 0.01 -3.64 -28.58
N THR A 506 0.00 -4.93 -28.91
CA THR A 506 1.07 -5.63 -29.63
C THR A 506 0.47 -6.38 -30.81
N GLY A 507 1.27 -6.66 -31.84
CA GLY A 507 0.82 -7.34 -33.05
C GLY A 507 -0.03 -6.44 -33.96
N TRP A 508 -1.04 -7.02 -34.60
CA TRP A 508 -1.87 -6.30 -35.57
C TRP A 508 -2.89 -5.37 -34.89
N VAL A 509 -2.88 -4.09 -35.27
CA VAL A 509 -3.87 -3.10 -34.86
C VAL A 509 -4.55 -2.52 -36.09
N LYS A 510 -5.88 -2.43 -36.05
CA LYS A 510 -6.66 -1.72 -37.05
C LYS A 510 -7.18 -0.42 -36.46
N ASP A 511 -6.80 0.70 -37.06
CA ASP A 511 -7.29 2.03 -36.71
C ASP A 511 -7.92 2.67 -37.95
N GLY A 512 -9.23 2.91 -37.88
CA GLY A 512 -10.07 3.18 -39.04
C GLY A 512 -10.01 2.05 -40.07
N ASP A 513 -9.67 2.41 -41.32
CA ASP A 513 -9.50 1.45 -42.43
C ASP A 513 -8.05 0.97 -42.60
N THR A 514 -7.14 1.42 -41.73
CA THR A 514 -5.70 1.16 -41.88
C THR A 514 -5.22 0.13 -40.87
N TRP A 515 -4.41 -0.82 -41.33
CA TRP A 515 -3.73 -1.80 -40.47
C TRP A 515 -2.31 -1.34 -40.16
N TYR A 516 -1.88 -1.61 -38.93
CA TYR A 516 -0.56 -1.33 -38.39
C TYR A 516 -0.05 -2.58 -37.69
N TYR A 517 1.27 -2.70 -37.55
CA TYR A 517 1.88 -3.78 -36.78
C TYR A 517 2.79 -3.22 -35.69
N LEU A 518 2.50 -3.60 -34.46
CA LEU A 518 3.23 -3.26 -33.25
C LEU A 518 4.09 -4.47 -32.88
N GLU A 519 5.36 -4.25 -32.59
CA GLU A 519 6.29 -5.30 -32.15
C GLU A 519 5.90 -5.81 -30.75
N ALA A 520 6.58 -6.86 -30.26
CA ALA A 520 6.36 -7.37 -28.90
C ALA A 520 6.64 -6.29 -27.83
N SER A 521 7.56 -5.36 -28.12
CA SER A 521 7.83 -4.17 -27.30
C SER A 521 6.74 -3.09 -27.39
N GLY A 522 5.72 -3.27 -28.24
CA GLY A 522 4.68 -2.30 -28.57
C GLY A 522 5.10 -1.22 -29.57
N ALA A 523 6.36 -1.17 -29.99
CA ALA A 523 6.83 -0.20 -30.96
C ALA A 523 6.24 -0.48 -32.35
N MET A 524 5.71 0.55 -33.01
CA MET A 524 5.14 0.42 -34.36
C MET A 524 6.23 0.24 -35.41
N LYS A 525 6.10 -0.79 -36.25
CA LYS A 525 6.94 -0.92 -37.44
C LYS A 525 6.62 0.19 -38.45
N ALA A 526 7.67 0.73 -39.07
CA ALA A 526 7.56 1.71 -40.15
C ALA A 526 8.67 1.49 -41.19
N SER A 527 8.35 1.81 -42.46
CA SER A 527 9.26 1.76 -43.61
C SER A 527 10.06 0.45 -43.74
N GLN A 528 9.40 -0.69 -43.59
CA GLN A 528 10.11 -1.98 -43.59
C GLN A 528 9.23 -3.15 -44.04
N TRP A 529 9.90 -4.16 -44.60
CA TRP A 529 9.36 -5.50 -44.75
C TRP A 529 9.55 -6.28 -43.44
N PHE A 530 8.56 -7.08 -43.06
CA PHE A 530 8.63 -7.96 -41.90
C PHE A 530 7.81 -9.24 -42.13
N LYS A 531 8.10 -10.28 -41.35
CA LYS A 531 7.47 -11.59 -41.45
C LYS A 531 6.57 -11.86 -40.26
N VAL A 532 5.36 -12.37 -40.50
CA VAL A 532 4.43 -12.87 -39.46
C VAL A 532 3.86 -14.20 -39.93
N SER A 533 4.08 -15.27 -39.16
CA SER A 533 3.61 -16.64 -39.49
C SER A 533 3.93 -17.05 -40.94
N ASP A 534 5.21 -16.95 -41.29
CA ASP A 534 5.78 -17.24 -42.61
C ASP A 534 5.32 -16.38 -43.80
N LYS A 535 4.52 -15.36 -43.56
CA LYS A 535 4.08 -14.41 -44.60
C LYS A 535 4.80 -13.09 -44.46
N TRP A 536 5.19 -12.50 -45.60
CA TRP A 536 5.85 -11.20 -45.65
C TRP A 536 4.83 -10.07 -45.85
N TYR A 537 5.01 -8.99 -45.10
CA TYR A 537 4.20 -7.79 -45.13
C TYR A 537 5.10 -6.55 -45.20
N TYR A 538 4.57 -5.47 -45.76
CA TYR A 538 5.25 -4.18 -45.79
C TYR A 538 4.39 -3.07 -45.18
N VAL A 539 4.99 -2.27 -44.32
CA VAL A 539 4.39 -1.04 -43.78
C VAL A 539 5.17 0.18 -44.25
N ASN A 540 4.46 1.24 -44.63
CA ASN A 540 5.06 2.48 -45.12
C ASN A 540 5.66 3.33 -43.97
N GLY A 541 6.16 4.54 -44.28
CA GLY A 541 6.77 5.42 -43.26
C GLY A 541 5.81 6.00 -42.21
N LEU A 542 4.50 5.82 -42.40
CA LEU A 542 3.48 6.12 -41.39
C LEU A 542 3.05 4.86 -40.63
N GLY A 543 3.66 3.70 -40.89
CA GLY A 543 3.30 2.41 -40.31
C GLY A 543 2.09 1.72 -40.95
N ALA A 544 1.49 2.32 -41.96
CA ALA A 544 0.31 1.78 -42.62
C ALA A 544 0.67 0.58 -43.52
N LEU A 545 -0.06 -0.52 -43.36
CA LEU A 545 0.08 -1.74 -44.16
C LEU A 545 -0.24 -1.46 -45.64
N ALA A 546 0.68 -1.86 -46.52
CA ALA A 546 0.45 -1.85 -47.95
C ALA A 546 -0.47 -3.01 -48.34
N VAL A 547 -1.58 -2.73 -49.04
CA VAL A 547 -2.53 -3.74 -49.53
C VAL A 547 -2.86 -3.48 -51.00
N ASN A 548 -3.10 -4.55 -51.77
CA ASN A 548 -3.46 -4.49 -53.20
C ASN A 548 -2.55 -3.60 -54.05
N THR A 549 -1.24 -3.64 -53.80
CA THR A 549 -0.27 -2.75 -54.43
C THR A 549 1.05 -3.46 -54.75
N THR A 550 2.02 -2.73 -55.29
CA THR A 550 3.39 -3.20 -55.52
C THR A 550 4.35 -2.35 -54.72
N VAL A 551 5.22 -2.99 -53.92
CA VAL A 551 6.26 -2.35 -53.13
C VAL A 551 7.61 -2.93 -53.55
N ASP A 552 8.54 -2.07 -53.98
CA ASP A 552 9.88 -2.47 -54.43
C ASP A 552 9.90 -3.58 -55.50
N GLY A 553 8.86 -3.65 -56.33
CA GLY A 553 8.69 -4.67 -57.37
C GLY A 553 7.95 -5.94 -56.92
N TYR A 554 7.62 -6.07 -55.63
CA TYR A 554 6.89 -7.19 -55.06
C TYR A 554 5.40 -6.86 -54.90
N LYS A 555 4.51 -7.75 -55.36
CA LYS A 555 3.06 -7.54 -55.25
C LYS A 555 2.56 -8.00 -53.88
N VAL A 556 1.71 -7.20 -53.26
CA VAL A 556 1.00 -7.57 -52.02
C VAL A 556 -0.50 -7.66 -52.27
N ASN A 557 -1.15 -8.67 -51.71
CA ASN A 557 -2.57 -8.95 -51.90
C ASN A 557 -3.46 -8.06 -51.00
N ALA A 558 -4.76 -8.36 -50.92
CA ALA A 558 -5.73 -7.60 -50.12
C ALA A 558 -5.50 -7.70 -48.60
N ASN A 559 -4.79 -8.74 -48.14
CA ASN A 559 -4.38 -8.92 -46.76
C ASN A 559 -2.98 -8.30 -46.48
N GLY A 560 -2.35 -7.71 -47.51
CA GLY A 560 -1.01 -7.15 -47.43
C GLY A 560 0.12 -8.19 -47.48
N GLU A 561 -0.21 -9.44 -47.81
CA GLU A 561 0.76 -10.54 -47.91
C GLU A 561 1.47 -10.47 -49.27
N TRP A 562 2.79 -10.63 -49.29
CA TRP A 562 3.56 -10.79 -50.52
C TRP A 562 3.14 -12.06 -51.28
N VAL A 563 2.88 -11.93 -52.58
CA VAL A 563 2.48 -13.00 -53.52
C VAL A 563 3.43 -13.19 -54.70
#